data_AF-A0A915PNP8-F1
#
_entry.id   AF-A0A915PNP8-F1
#
_cell.length_a   1.000
_cell.length_b   1.000
_cell.length_c   1.000
_cell.angle_alpha   90.00
_cell.angle_beta   90.00
_cell.angle_gamma   90.00
#
_symmetry.space_group_name_H-M   'P 1'
#
loop_
_entity.id
_entity.type
_entity.pdbx_description
1 polymer ?
#
loop_
_entity_poly.entity_id
_entity_poly.type
_entity_poly.pdbx_seq_one_letter_code
_entity_poly.pdbx_strand_id
1 'polypeptide(L)'
;MFLRCSISLRTNSKIVSGWGPGGQKVNMTRNAVTLKHIPTGIVVRVHQSRLLQENIEIARERLKHAVDRHLNGENSYDAQLGRMERERGERIKRKRATIRELKKFYVQEQTFHSGHEETDFNPVQGILTFYFPGEILGCYPSPFVSEFDSSGGRRNIGEK
;
A
#
# COMPACT_ATOMS: atom_id res chain seq x y z
N MET A 1 20.08 7.82 5.49
CA MET A 1 21.12 6.83 5.87
C MET A 1 20.85 5.55 5.11
N PHE A 2 21.60 5.30 4.02
CA PHE A 2 21.43 4.09 3.22
C PHE A 2 22.12 2.93 3.93
N LEU A 3 21.32 1.99 4.43
CA LEU A 3 21.77 0.71 4.98
C LEU A 3 22.25 -0.22 3.86
N ARG A 4 23.33 0.14 3.16
CA ARG A 4 24.01 -0.84 2.31
C ARG A 4 24.99 -1.61 3.18
N CYS A 5 24.66 -2.87 3.41
CA CYS A 5 25.56 -3.85 3.98
C CYS A 5 26.80 -3.97 3.06
N SER A 6 27.94 -3.43 3.52
CA SER A 6 29.20 -3.30 2.78
C SER A 6 30.09 -4.54 2.92
N ILE A 7 29.50 -5.72 3.07
CA ILE A 7 30.26 -6.95 3.31
C ILE A 7 30.97 -7.37 2.02
N SER A 8 32.27 -7.69 2.15
CA SER A 8 33.05 -8.29 1.07
C SER A 8 32.53 -9.71 0.76
N LEU A 9 31.94 -9.87 -0.43
CA LEU A 9 31.28 -11.10 -0.85
C LEU A 9 32.20 -12.01 -1.66
N ARG A 10 33.30 -12.47 -1.06
CA ARG A 10 34.06 -13.58 -1.63
C ARG A 10 33.22 -14.86 -1.52
N THR A 11 32.68 -15.32 -2.65
CA THR A 11 31.69 -16.40 -2.72
C THR A 11 32.11 -17.49 -3.70
N ASN A 12 31.71 -18.73 -3.41
CA ASN A 12 31.81 -19.88 -4.31
C ASN A 12 30.40 -20.30 -4.73
N SER A 13 30.16 -20.42 -6.04
CA SER A 13 28.88 -20.84 -6.61
C SER A 13 28.97 -22.23 -7.24
N LYS A 14 27.92 -23.03 -7.06
CA LYS A 14 27.73 -24.34 -7.71
C LYS A 14 26.32 -24.43 -8.24
N ILE A 15 26.18 -24.87 -9.49
CA ILE A 15 24.87 -25.10 -10.12
C ILE A 15 24.52 -26.58 -9.92
N VAL A 16 23.32 -26.84 -9.44
CA VAL A 16 22.80 -28.18 -9.12
C VAL A 16 21.46 -28.40 -9.82
N SER A 17 21.03 -29.65 -9.89
CA SER A 17 19.65 -29.97 -10.31
C SER A 17 18.65 -29.60 -9.23
N GLY A 18 17.40 -29.35 -9.63
CA GLY A 18 16.28 -29.11 -8.70
C GLY A 18 16.09 -30.26 -7.70
N TRP A 19 15.47 -29.96 -6.55
CA TRP A 19 15.15 -30.96 -5.52
C TRP A 19 13.65 -30.94 -5.19
N GLY A 20 13.11 -32.07 -4.75
CA GLY A 20 11.72 -32.20 -4.27
C GLY A 20 10.83 -33.11 -5.12
N PRO A 21 9.54 -33.26 -4.76
CA PRO A 21 8.54 -34.02 -5.52
C PRO A 21 8.15 -33.23 -6.78
N GLY A 22 9.07 -33.11 -7.72
CA GLY A 22 8.84 -32.54 -9.03
C GLY A 22 8.66 -33.64 -10.09
N GLY A 23 8.13 -33.27 -11.25
CA GLY A 23 8.12 -34.14 -12.42
C GLY A 23 9.52 -34.32 -13.03
N GLN A 24 9.63 -35.18 -14.03
CA GLN A 24 10.87 -35.48 -14.76
C GLN A 24 11.64 -34.21 -15.19
N LYS A 25 10.91 -33.20 -15.67
CA LYS A 25 11.48 -31.92 -16.12
C LYS A 25 12.24 -31.16 -15.02
N VAL A 26 11.74 -31.18 -13.78
CA VAL A 26 12.32 -30.42 -12.66
C VAL A 26 13.64 -31.06 -12.22
N ASN A 27 13.69 -32.39 -12.16
CA ASN A 27 14.89 -33.12 -11.74
C ASN A 27 15.98 -33.12 -12.82
N MET A 28 15.60 -33.03 -14.09
CA MET A 28 16.56 -32.99 -15.21
C MET A 28 17.25 -31.61 -15.35
N THR A 29 16.55 -30.53 -14.99
CA THR A 29 17.02 -29.17 -15.27
C THR A 29 18.04 -28.70 -14.23
N ARG A 30 19.18 -28.15 -14.69
CA ARG A 30 20.24 -27.56 -13.85
C ARG A 30 20.07 -26.05 -13.70
N ASN A 31 19.04 -25.64 -12.99
CA ASN A 31 18.74 -24.23 -12.69
C ASN A 31 18.90 -23.87 -11.20
N ALA A 32 19.01 -24.87 -10.31
CA ALA A 32 19.18 -24.63 -8.88
C ALA A 32 20.60 -24.17 -8.58
N VAL A 33 20.75 -23.24 -7.64
CA VAL A 33 22.04 -22.63 -7.30
C VAL A 33 22.34 -22.87 -5.83
N THR A 34 23.57 -23.31 -5.55
CA THR A 34 24.14 -23.36 -4.21
C THR A 34 25.24 -22.32 -4.12
N LEU A 35 25.10 -21.35 -3.23
CA LEU A 35 26.05 -20.27 -3.02
C LEU A 35 26.63 -20.38 -1.61
N LYS A 36 27.96 -20.38 -1.50
CA LYS A 36 28.69 -20.42 -0.23
C LYS A 36 29.50 -19.15 -0.03
N HIS A 37 29.36 -18.51 1.13
CA HIS A 37 30.29 -17.46 1.56
C HIS A 37 31.54 -18.12 2.16
N ILE A 38 32.71 -17.78 1.63
CA ILE A 38 33.95 -18.46 2.01
C ILE A 38 34.36 -18.18 3.46
N PRO A 39 34.39 -16.93 3.96
CA PRO A 39 34.90 -16.67 5.31
C PRO A 39 33.92 -17.09 6.41
N THR A 40 32.61 -16.89 6.23
CA THR A 40 31.61 -17.26 7.24
C THR A 40 31.12 -18.71 7.08
N GLY A 41 31.37 -19.35 5.94
CA GLY A 41 30.98 -20.73 5.68
C GLY A 41 29.48 -20.94 5.42
N ILE A 42 28.65 -19.89 5.44
CA ILE A 42 27.20 -19.96 5.23
C ILE A 42 26.90 -20.41 3.80
N VAL A 43 25.99 -21.39 3.69
CA VAL A 43 25.54 -21.94 2.42
C VAL A 43 24.06 -21.65 2.23
N VAL A 44 23.69 -21.12 1.06
CA VAL A 44 22.31 -20.88 0.67
C VAL A 44 22.02 -21.66 -0.60
N ARG A 45 20.91 -22.41 -0.61
CA ARG A 45 20.40 -23.14 -1.77
C ARG A 45 19.12 -22.46 -2.25
N VAL A 46 19.03 -22.20 -3.55
CA VAL A 46 17.88 -21.52 -4.17
C VAL A 46 17.44 -22.30 -5.41
N HIS A 47 16.14 -22.53 -5.50
CA HIS A 47 15.43 -23.06 -6.66
C HIS A 47 14.02 -22.46 -6.63
N GLN A 48 13.87 -21.25 -7.17
CA GLN A 48 12.57 -20.57 -7.22
C GLN A 48 12.06 -20.49 -8.65
N SER A 49 12.92 -20.00 -9.54
CA SER A 49 12.54 -19.74 -10.92
C SER A 49 13.19 -20.73 -11.88
N ARG A 50 12.61 -20.87 -13.07
CA ARG A 50 13.18 -21.66 -14.17
C ARG A 50 14.48 -21.05 -14.71
N LEU A 51 14.67 -19.74 -14.52
CA LEU A 51 15.82 -18.99 -15.01
C LEU A 51 16.97 -19.06 -14.00
N LEU A 52 18.16 -19.41 -14.49
CA LEU A 52 19.36 -19.51 -13.65
C LEU A 52 19.79 -18.15 -13.10
N GLN A 53 19.78 -17.11 -13.93
CA GLN A 53 20.24 -15.77 -13.56
C GLN A 53 19.43 -15.19 -12.40
N GLU A 54 18.11 -15.33 -12.47
CA GLU A 54 17.19 -14.90 -11.42
C GLU A 54 17.49 -15.64 -10.10
N ASN A 55 17.72 -16.96 -10.17
CA ASN A 55 18.12 -17.73 -8.99
C ASN A 55 19.48 -17.29 -8.41
N ILE A 56 20.44 -16.84 -9.24
CA ILE A 56 21.73 -16.31 -8.78
C ILE A 56 21.52 -14.98 -8.03
N GLU A 57 20.69 -14.09 -8.56
CA GLU A 57 20.39 -12.79 -7.94
C GLU A 57 19.69 -12.98 -6.59
N ILE A 58 18.67 -13.85 -6.54
CA ILE A 58 17.97 -14.21 -5.32
C ILE A 58 18.94 -14.87 -4.31
N ALA A 59 19.83 -15.75 -4.77
CA ALA A 59 20.81 -16.39 -3.89
C ALA A 59 21.80 -15.37 -3.28
N ARG A 60 22.24 -14.37 -4.07
CA ARG A 60 23.10 -13.29 -3.58
C ARG A 60 22.41 -12.42 -2.56
N GLU A 61 21.15 -12.06 -2.79
CA GLU A 61 20.35 -11.29 -1.84
C GLU A 61 20.19 -12.05 -0.53
N ARG A 62 19.67 -13.29 -0.58
CA ARG A 62 19.52 -14.14 0.60
C ARG A 62 20.82 -14.36 1.36
N LEU A 63 21.93 -14.54 0.65
CA LEU A 63 23.24 -14.71 1.28
C LEU A 63 23.67 -13.43 2.02
N LYS A 64 23.45 -12.25 1.46
CA LYS A 64 23.73 -10.98 2.16
C LYS A 64 22.97 -10.90 3.48
N HIS A 65 21.66 -11.14 3.47
CA HIS A 65 20.84 -11.14 4.68
C HIS A 65 21.28 -12.21 5.69
N ALA A 66 21.62 -13.41 5.21
CA ALA A 66 22.09 -14.48 6.09
C ALA A 66 23.43 -14.14 6.77
N VAL A 67 24.39 -13.60 6.01
CA VAL A 67 25.69 -13.19 6.55
C VAL A 67 25.52 -11.98 7.49
N ASP A 68 24.70 -11.01 7.12
CA ASP A 68 24.43 -9.83 7.95
C ASP A 68 23.81 -10.21 9.30
N ARG A 69 22.83 -11.12 9.31
CA ARG A 69 22.27 -11.66 10.57
C ARG A 69 23.31 -12.39 11.41
N HIS A 70 24.24 -13.10 10.78
CA HIS A 70 25.30 -13.80 11.50
C HIS A 70 26.33 -12.85 12.13
N LEU A 71 26.71 -11.77 11.42
CA LEU A 71 27.70 -10.82 11.91
C LEU A 71 27.11 -9.79 12.89
N ASN A 72 25.95 -9.23 12.55
CA ASN A 72 25.37 -8.07 13.25
C ASN A 72 24.22 -8.43 14.20
N GLY A 73 23.65 -9.64 14.11
CA GLY A 73 22.59 -10.11 15.01
C GLY A 73 21.39 -9.16 15.09
N GLU A 74 21.17 -8.55 16.27
CA GLU A 74 20.07 -7.62 16.57
C GLU A 74 20.18 -6.27 15.84
N ASN A 75 21.38 -5.93 15.38
CA ASN A 75 21.67 -4.76 14.57
C ASN A 75 21.71 -5.07 13.07
N SER A 76 21.27 -6.27 12.67
CA SER A 76 21.11 -6.59 11.26
C SER A 76 20.14 -5.65 10.55
N TYR A 77 20.34 -5.50 9.25
CA TYR A 77 19.49 -4.69 8.37
C TYR A 77 18.01 -5.07 8.50
N ASP A 78 17.71 -6.38 8.50
CA ASP A 78 16.34 -6.90 8.60
C ASP A 78 15.69 -6.51 9.93
N ALA A 79 16.44 -6.58 11.03
CA ALA A 79 15.95 -6.19 12.35
C ALA A 79 15.68 -4.67 12.42
N GLN A 80 16.57 -3.86 11.84
CA GLN A 80 16.39 -2.40 11.77
C GLN A 80 15.17 -2.03 10.92
N LEU A 81 15.02 -2.67 9.75
CA LEU A 81 13.89 -2.46 8.87
C LEU A 81 12.58 -2.84 9.56
N GLY A 82 12.53 -4.00 10.22
CA GLY A 82 11.37 -4.43 10.98
C GLY A 82 10.97 -3.47 12.11
N ARG A 83 11.96 -2.88 12.82
CA ARG A 83 11.69 -1.83 13.83
C ARG A 83 11.04 -0.60 13.20
N MET A 84 11.61 -0.10 12.10
CA MET A 84 11.08 1.08 11.39
C MET A 84 9.68 0.83 10.82
N GLU A 85 9.42 -0.35 10.25
CA GLU A 85 8.11 -0.72 9.73
C GLU A 85 7.06 -0.83 10.82
N ARG A 86 7.41 -1.39 11.98
CA ARG A 86 6.52 -1.46 13.15
C ARG A 86 6.15 -0.06 13.65
N GLU A 87 7.13 0.83 13.81
CA GLU A 87 6.90 2.21 14.22
C GLU A 87 6.02 2.96 13.21
N ARG A 88 6.27 2.78 11.90
CA ARG A 88 5.45 3.36 10.84
C ARG A 88 4.02 2.84 10.89
N GLY A 89 3.85 1.53 11.07
CA GLY A 89 2.54 0.88 11.22
C GLY A 89 1.77 1.40 12.44
N GLU A 90 2.43 1.55 13.58
CA GLU A 90 1.83 2.11 14.80
C GLU A 90 1.40 3.56 14.61
N ARG A 91 2.25 4.38 13.97
CA ARG A 91 1.91 5.78 13.67
C ARG A 91 0.67 5.88 12.78
N ILE A 92 0.57 5.03 11.77
CA ILE A 92 -0.61 4.97 10.89
C ILE A 92 -1.84 4.52 11.68
N LYS A 93 -1.72 3.51 12.54
CA LYS A 93 -2.82 3.02 13.39
C LYS A 93 -3.33 4.10 14.34
N ARG A 94 -2.43 4.84 15.01
CA ARG A 94 -2.79 5.95 15.90
C ARG A 94 -3.55 7.05 15.15
N LYS A 95 -3.04 7.47 13.98
CA LYS A 95 -3.73 8.46 13.12
C LYS A 95 -5.12 8.00 12.66
N ARG A 96 -5.27 6.73 12.30
CA ARG A 96 -6.58 6.17 11.92
C ARG A 96 -7.55 6.15 13.10
N ALA A 97 -7.06 5.86 14.30
CA ALA A 97 -7.87 5.91 15.51
C ALA A 97 -8.35 7.34 15.81
N THR A 98 -7.45 8.34 15.77
CA THR A 98 -7.82 9.75 16.01
C THR A 98 -8.85 10.26 15.00
N ILE A 99 -8.69 9.93 13.71
CA ILE A 99 -9.66 10.30 12.66
C ILE A 99 -11.02 9.64 12.92
N ARG A 100 -11.03 8.37 13.36
CA ARG A 100 -12.28 7.65 13.67
C ARG A 100 -13.02 8.30 14.83
N GLU A 101 -12.30 8.69 15.90
CA GLU A 101 -12.93 9.37 17.04
C GLU A 101 -13.45 10.76 16.65
N LEU A 102 -12.67 11.56 15.92
CA LEU A 102 -13.13 12.86 15.38
C LEU A 102 -14.41 12.71 14.56
N LYS A 103 -14.47 11.71 13.66
CA LYS A 103 -15.67 11.44 12.87
C LYS A 103 -16.89 11.12 13.73
N LYS A 104 -16.73 10.39 14.83
CA LYS A 104 -17.83 10.10 15.77
C LYS A 104 -18.33 11.38 16.43
N PHE A 105 -17.41 12.25 16.90
CA PHE A 105 -17.78 13.54 17.50
C PHE A 105 -18.59 14.41 16.53
N TYR A 106 -18.13 14.56 15.27
CA TYR A 106 -18.86 15.33 14.26
C TYR A 106 -20.25 14.77 13.95
N VAL A 107 -20.39 13.44 13.84
CA VAL A 107 -21.70 12.81 13.62
C VAL A 107 -22.61 13.03 14.83
N GLN A 108 -22.08 12.91 16.05
CA GLN A 108 -22.83 13.13 17.28
C GLN A 108 -23.33 14.59 17.41
N GLU A 109 -22.48 15.58 17.12
CA GLU A 109 -22.88 16.99 17.09
C GLU A 109 -23.97 17.27 16.05
N GLN A 110 -23.87 16.67 14.86
CA GLN A 110 -24.89 16.81 13.81
C GLN A 110 -26.23 16.16 14.22
N THR A 111 -26.22 15.04 14.93
CA THR A 111 -27.45 14.41 15.43
C THR A 111 -28.14 15.18 16.55
N PHE A 112 -27.43 16.06 17.26
CA PHE A 112 -28.00 16.87 18.35
C PHE A 112 -28.66 18.17 17.84
N HIS A 113 -28.32 18.62 16.62
CA HIS A 113 -28.91 19.81 15.98
C HIS A 113 -30.17 19.50 15.14
N SER A 114 -30.62 18.24 15.06
CA SER A 114 -31.83 17.85 14.34
C SER A 114 -32.98 17.50 15.29
N GLY A 115 -33.37 18.44 16.15
CA GLY A 115 -34.54 18.33 17.03
C GLY A 115 -35.14 19.69 17.38
N HIS A 116 -36.07 20.17 16.52
CA HIS A 116 -36.95 21.36 16.62
C HIS A 116 -36.24 22.74 16.61
N GLU A 117 -36.62 23.75 15.82
CA GLU A 117 -37.94 24.18 15.32
C GLU A 117 -38.07 24.22 13.79
N GLU A 118 -39.28 23.92 13.31
CA GLU A 118 -39.79 24.41 12.04
C GLU A 118 -39.89 25.94 12.09
N THR A 119 -39.13 26.64 11.27
CA THR A 119 -39.61 27.87 10.65
C THR A 119 -39.23 27.83 9.18
N ASP A 120 -40.25 27.89 8.33
CA ASP A 120 -40.11 27.98 6.88
C ASP A 120 -39.17 29.13 6.49
N PHE A 121 -37.98 28.80 5.98
CA PHE A 121 -37.07 29.76 5.37
C PHE A 121 -36.99 29.50 3.86
N ASN A 122 -37.60 30.39 3.08
CA ASN A 122 -37.74 30.30 1.63
C ASN A 122 -36.37 30.57 0.96
N PRO A 123 -35.87 29.69 0.07
CA PRO A 123 -34.44 29.64 -0.30
C PRO A 123 -33.99 30.62 -1.40
N VAL A 124 -34.66 31.77 -1.57
CA VAL A 124 -34.30 32.73 -2.62
C VAL A 124 -34.03 34.09 -1.98
N GLN A 125 -32.75 34.49 -1.98
CA GLN A 125 -32.21 35.80 -1.59
C GLN A 125 -31.83 35.97 -0.11
N GLY A 126 -30.53 35.76 0.16
CA GLY A 126 -29.91 36.35 1.33
C GLY A 126 -29.93 37.88 1.22
N ILE A 127 -30.66 38.54 2.13
CA ILE A 127 -30.36 39.78 2.88
C ILE A 127 -31.69 40.25 3.51
N LEU A 128 -31.61 40.69 4.77
CA LEU A 128 -32.72 41.25 5.53
C LEU A 128 -33.01 42.68 5.06
N THR A 129 -34.15 42.91 4.40
CA THR A 129 -34.66 44.26 4.14
C THR A 129 -36.16 44.35 4.32
N PHE A 130 -36.60 45.26 5.20
CA PHE A 130 -37.94 45.83 5.20
C PHE A 130 -37.95 47.04 4.26
N TYR A 131 -38.76 47.05 3.19
CA TYR A 131 -39.32 48.30 2.62
C TYR A 131 -40.52 48.07 1.69
N PHE A 132 -41.45 49.04 1.73
CA PHE A 132 -42.81 49.11 1.18
C PHE A 132 -42.90 49.29 -0.36
N PRO A 133 -44.10 49.13 -0.96
CA PRO A 133 -44.29 48.81 -2.38
C PRO A 133 -44.35 50.03 -3.30
N GLY A 134 -43.87 49.86 -4.53
CA GLY A 134 -44.09 50.78 -5.65
C GLY A 134 -42.97 50.72 -6.70
N GLU A 135 -43.37 50.50 -7.97
CA GLU A 135 -42.59 50.74 -9.20
C GLU A 135 -41.69 49.61 -9.80
N ILE A 136 -42.38 48.81 -10.63
CA ILE A 136 -42.07 48.21 -11.93
C ILE A 136 -40.69 48.51 -12.59
N LEU A 137 -39.95 47.45 -12.99
CA LEU A 137 -39.65 47.06 -14.40
C LEU A 137 -38.34 46.24 -14.54
N GLY A 138 -38.43 45.08 -15.21
CA GLY A 138 -37.35 44.51 -16.03
C GLY A 138 -36.95 43.06 -15.76
N CYS A 139 -37.45 42.12 -16.57
CA CYS A 139 -36.96 40.74 -16.71
C CYS A 139 -36.10 40.62 -17.97
N TYR A 140 -34.95 39.96 -17.94
CA TYR A 140 -34.43 39.22 -19.11
C TYR A 140 -33.62 37.96 -18.68
N PRO A 141 -33.59 36.90 -19.50
CA PRO A 141 -33.66 35.50 -19.07
C PRO A 141 -32.36 34.69 -19.22
N SER A 142 -32.33 33.51 -18.59
CA SER A 142 -31.35 32.44 -18.84
C SER A 142 -31.58 31.77 -20.20
N PRO A 143 -30.56 31.12 -20.80
CA PRO A 143 -30.65 29.66 -20.88
C PRO A 143 -29.30 28.89 -20.88
N PHE A 144 -29.45 27.56 -20.66
CA PHE A 144 -28.72 26.45 -21.30
C PHE A 144 -27.69 25.68 -20.46
N VAL A 145 -28.14 24.57 -19.86
CA VAL A 145 -27.32 23.39 -19.54
C VAL A 145 -27.91 22.19 -20.29
N SER A 146 -27.08 21.56 -21.11
CA SER A 146 -27.39 20.39 -21.94
C SER A 146 -27.28 19.07 -21.16
N GLU A 147 -28.24 18.19 -21.39
CA GLU A 147 -28.28 16.77 -21.05
C GLU A 147 -27.07 15.97 -21.58
N PHE A 148 -26.65 14.92 -20.86
CA PHE A 148 -26.38 13.61 -21.50
C PHE A 148 -26.30 12.43 -20.50
N ASP A 149 -27.33 11.60 -20.59
CA ASP A 149 -27.51 10.15 -20.40
C ASP A 149 -26.82 9.30 -19.33
N SER A 150 -27.71 8.62 -18.60
CA SER A 150 -27.49 7.42 -17.79
C SER A 150 -27.61 6.15 -18.63
N SER A 151 -26.53 5.37 -18.80
CA SER A 151 -26.58 3.90 -18.91
C SER A 151 -25.16 3.30 -18.98
N GLY A 152 -24.86 2.28 -18.16
CA GLY A 152 -23.61 1.51 -18.27
C GLY A 152 -23.24 0.71 -17.02
N GLY A 153 -23.54 -0.60 -17.02
CA GLY A 153 -23.53 -1.48 -15.86
C GLY A 153 -22.18 -2.01 -15.36
N ARG A 154 -22.22 -2.57 -14.14
CA ARG A 154 -21.12 -3.29 -13.49
C ARG A 154 -21.00 -4.71 -14.07
N ARG A 155 -19.84 -5.04 -14.65
CA ARG A 155 -19.43 -6.43 -14.92
C ARG A 155 -18.58 -6.92 -13.76
N ASN A 156 -19.05 -7.98 -13.09
CA ASN A 156 -18.24 -8.79 -12.19
C ASN A 156 -17.29 -9.65 -13.04
N ILE A 157 -15.99 -9.57 -12.76
CA ILE A 157 -14.96 -10.43 -13.34
C ILE A 157 -14.78 -11.59 -12.37
N GLY A 158 -14.90 -12.81 -12.89
CA GLY A 158 -15.05 -14.04 -12.13
C GLY A 158 -13.83 -14.48 -11.33
N GLU A 159 -14.11 -15.20 -10.25
CA GLU A 159 -13.21 -16.14 -9.62
C GLU A 159 -13.25 -17.47 -10.38
N LYS A 160 -12.06 -18.05 -10.58
CA LYS A 160 -11.84 -19.44 -10.97
C LYS A 160 -11.33 -20.19 -9.75
#